data_AF-A0A1Y1UXE4-F1
#
_entry.id   AF-A0A1Y1UXE4-F1
#
_cell.length_a   1.000
_cell.length_b   1.000
_cell.length_c   1.000
_cell.angle_alpha   90.00
_cell.angle_beta   90.00
_cell.angle_gamma   90.00
#
_symmetry.space_group_name_H-M   'P 1'
#
loop_
_entity.id
_entity.type
_entity.pdbx_description
1 polymer ?
#
loop_
_entity_poly.entity_id
_entity_poly.type
_entity_poly.pdbx_seq_one_letter_code
_entity_poly.pdbx_strand_id
1 'polypeptide(L)'
;MGLASFNALLYLGDYDYECNPNNYFTDILDVNRKYQFMGVLGNHEGANECGEEVAKQFKANVINEMTSSKNSNVKCEFSSTKYMWSCKYNNMRVIGLNPGIENADSRKDQLAFLKKHLGESKEDWKICSWHFYDMGYHTGKYSDEENGNIVSRDGESFYDYCREQGAIIFSAHDHVYARTHVMSNFKSRIIDEKDKNSDGKNVEIRKGATINILNGVGGWEVYDEQGEQAKYPHWQKKYARGTSAENAKKYGGVFCDFNYGGNSKKAYCQMLRINSESKVFDSFYINRND
;
A
#
# COMPACT_ATOMS: atom_id res chain seq x y z
N MET A 1 -9.30 -2.48 15.86
CA MET A 1 -10.55 -2.88 15.16
C MET A 1 -10.53 -4.38 14.88
N GLY A 2 -11.51 -5.14 15.37
CA GLY A 2 -11.61 -6.60 15.21
C GLY A 2 -12.19 -7.05 13.86
N LEU A 3 -11.71 -6.49 12.75
CA LEU A 3 -12.20 -6.86 11.41
C LEU A 3 -11.76 -8.27 11.01
N ALA A 4 -10.54 -8.68 11.30
CA ALA A 4 -10.08 -10.04 11.16
C ALA A 4 -8.87 -10.26 12.06
N SER A 5 -8.53 -11.53 12.29
CA SER A 5 -7.21 -11.89 12.80
C SER A 5 -6.18 -11.78 11.68
N PHE A 6 -4.99 -11.28 11.99
CA PHE A 6 -3.88 -11.20 11.04
C PHE A 6 -2.56 -11.46 11.77
N ASN A 7 -1.56 -11.93 11.05
CA ASN A 7 -0.23 -12.21 11.61
C ASN A 7 0.78 -11.08 11.38
N ALA A 8 0.50 -10.19 10.42
CA ALA A 8 1.31 -9.02 10.13
C ALA A 8 0.42 -7.85 9.66
N LEU A 9 0.85 -6.63 9.96
CA LEU A 9 0.25 -5.37 9.54
C LEU A 9 1.27 -4.59 8.71
N LEU A 10 0.89 -4.25 7.49
CA LEU A 10 1.56 -3.25 6.66
C LEU A 10 0.77 -1.95 6.75
N TYR A 11 1.33 -0.92 7.39
CA TYR A 11 0.69 0.38 7.57
C TYR A 11 1.33 1.40 6.62
N LEU A 12 0.51 2.09 5.82
CA LEU A 12 0.98 2.84 4.65
C LEU A 12 1.09 4.35 4.88
N GLY A 13 1.36 4.79 6.11
CA GLY A 13 1.51 6.22 6.47
C GLY A 13 0.21 6.85 6.97
N ASP A 14 0.34 8.10 7.42
CA ASP A 14 -0.69 8.90 8.07
C ASP A 14 -1.21 8.23 9.36
N TYR A 15 -0.43 8.37 10.42
CA TYR A 15 -0.62 7.64 11.67
C TYR A 15 -1.65 8.30 12.60
N ASP A 16 -1.56 9.61 12.82
CA ASP A 16 -2.41 10.31 13.79
C ASP A 16 -3.10 11.57 13.24
N TYR A 17 -2.57 12.20 12.18
CA TYR A 17 -3.07 13.46 11.57
C TYR A 17 -3.01 14.71 12.48
N GLU A 18 -2.42 14.62 13.67
CA GLU A 18 -2.40 15.70 14.68
C GLU A 18 -0.98 16.14 15.03
N CYS A 19 0.03 15.68 14.29
CA CYS A 19 1.45 15.93 14.58
C CYS A 19 1.87 15.46 15.98
N ASN A 20 1.21 14.43 16.50
CA ASN A 20 1.56 13.79 17.75
C ASN A 20 2.23 12.44 17.47
N PRO A 21 3.57 12.36 17.53
CA PRO A 21 4.32 11.20 17.10
C PRO A 21 4.08 9.95 17.94
N ASN A 22 3.45 10.06 19.11
CA ASN A 22 3.26 8.95 20.03
C ASN A 22 1.86 8.34 19.96
N ASN A 23 0.81 9.14 19.70
CA ASN A 23 -0.59 8.71 19.84
C ASN A 23 -0.89 7.37 19.17
N TYR A 24 -0.51 7.20 17.90
CA TYR A 24 -0.73 5.91 17.23
C TYR A 24 0.01 4.76 17.92
N PHE A 25 1.27 4.95 18.30
CA PHE A 25 2.12 3.90 18.83
C PHE A 25 1.80 3.54 20.30
N THR A 26 1.16 4.44 21.04
CA THR A 26 0.74 4.20 22.42
C THR A 26 -0.71 3.72 22.52
N ASP A 27 -1.61 4.30 21.70
CA ASP A 27 -3.06 4.18 21.91
C ASP A 27 -3.71 3.22 20.90
N ILE A 28 -3.16 3.13 19.68
CA ILE A 28 -3.74 2.35 18.58
C ILE A 28 -2.97 1.05 18.35
N LEU A 29 -1.64 1.14 18.29
CA LEU A 29 -0.76 0.00 18.14
C LEU A 29 -0.67 -0.74 19.48
N ASP A 30 -1.47 -1.80 19.60
CA ASP A 30 -1.56 -2.61 20.81
C ASP A 30 -0.17 -3.00 21.34
N VAL A 31 0.16 -2.54 22.56
CA VAL A 31 1.43 -2.83 23.22
C VAL A 31 1.62 -4.34 23.46
N ASN A 32 0.54 -5.11 23.52
CA ASN A 32 0.52 -6.57 23.67
C ASN A 32 0.30 -7.30 22.33
N ARG A 33 0.47 -6.60 21.19
CA ARG A 33 0.28 -7.19 19.86
C ARG A 33 1.10 -8.46 19.67
N LYS A 34 0.46 -9.46 19.06
CA LYS A 34 1.10 -10.72 18.62
C LYS A 34 1.46 -10.70 17.14
N TYR A 35 0.93 -9.74 16.39
CA TYR A 35 1.20 -9.58 14.96
C TYR A 35 2.47 -8.75 14.73
N GLN A 36 3.11 -8.97 13.59
CA GLN A 36 4.26 -8.21 13.12
C GLN A 36 3.84 -6.86 12.52
N PHE A 37 4.69 -5.85 12.56
CA PHE A 37 4.41 -4.50 12.07
C PHE A 37 5.48 -4.05 11.08
N MET A 38 5.05 -3.49 9.95
CA MET A 38 5.88 -2.83 8.95
C MET A 38 5.20 -1.52 8.60
N GLY A 39 5.90 -0.40 8.77
CA GLY A 39 5.34 0.93 8.62
C GLY A 39 6.04 1.74 7.52
N VAL A 40 5.25 2.42 6.71
CA VAL A 40 5.69 3.48 5.80
C VAL A 40 5.28 4.82 6.42
N LEU A 41 6.09 5.87 6.25
CA LEU A 41 5.74 7.25 6.63
C LEU A 41 5.01 7.95 5.47
N GLY A 42 3.90 8.61 5.80
CA GLY A 42 3.09 9.43 4.90
C GLY A 42 3.38 10.92 5.05
N ASN A 43 2.60 11.76 4.36
CA ASN A 43 2.84 13.21 4.38
C ASN A 43 2.57 13.81 5.75
N HIS A 44 1.63 13.24 6.53
CA HIS A 44 1.34 13.72 7.88
C HIS A 44 2.47 13.43 8.88
N GLU A 45 3.47 12.63 8.51
CA GLU A 45 4.70 12.43 9.30
C GLU A 45 5.89 13.23 8.76
N GLY A 46 5.70 13.98 7.67
CA GLY A 46 6.74 14.74 7.00
C GLY A 46 7.09 16.05 7.71
N ALA A 47 8.30 16.54 7.48
CA ALA A 47 8.77 17.81 8.08
C ALA A 47 7.95 19.03 7.61
N ASN A 48 7.48 19.03 6.36
CA ASN A 48 6.55 20.04 5.84
C ASN A 48 5.26 20.19 6.66
N GLU A 49 4.72 19.09 7.19
CA GLU A 49 3.44 19.11 7.92
C GLU A 49 3.66 19.43 9.41
N CYS A 50 4.59 18.71 10.05
CA CYS A 50 4.72 18.71 11.51
C CYS A 50 6.04 19.31 12.04
N GLY A 51 6.93 19.73 11.15
CA GLY A 51 8.28 20.19 11.49
C GLY A 51 9.29 19.06 11.66
N GLU A 52 10.58 19.40 11.55
CA GLU A 52 11.66 18.42 11.53
C GLU A 52 11.74 17.52 12.77
N GLU A 53 11.56 18.10 13.96
CA GLU A 53 11.70 17.36 15.21
C GLU A 53 10.59 16.32 15.39
N VAL A 54 9.36 16.65 15.00
CA VAL A 54 8.24 15.71 15.03
C VAL A 54 8.41 14.63 13.97
N ALA A 55 8.83 14.98 12.75
CA ALA A 55 9.11 14.02 11.69
C ALA A 55 10.21 13.01 12.10
N LYS A 56 11.27 13.49 12.78
CA LYS A 56 12.32 12.63 13.36
C LYS A 56 11.74 11.66 14.39
N GLN A 57 10.81 12.10 15.24
CA GLN A 57 10.17 11.24 16.25
C GLN A 57 9.25 10.19 15.63
N PHE A 58 8.42 10.54 14.63
CA PHE A 58 7.63 9.54 13.90
C PHE A 58 8.51 8.45 13.29
N LYS A 59 9.58 8.86 12.59
CA LYS A 59 10.54 7.91 12.03
C LYS A 59 11.16 7.04 13.11
N ALA A 60 11.56 7.62 14.25
CA ALA A 60 12.12 6.86 15.35
C ALA A 60 11.12 5.82 15.88
N ASN A 61 9.86 6.20 16.07
CA ASN A 61 8.81 5.30 16.56
C ASN A 61 8.52 4.15 15.60
N VAL A 62 8.38 4.42 14.30
CA VAL A 62 8.24 3.37 13.27
C VAL A 62 9.43 2.40 13.30
N ILE A 63 10.65 2.91 13.32
CA ILE A 63 11.86 2.08 13.33
C ILE A 63 11.98 1.27 14.62
N ASN A 64 11.65 1.87 15.77
CA ASN A 64 11.65 1.18 17.06
C ASN A 64 10.68 0.00 17.04
N GLU A 65 9.46 0.19 16.53
CA GLU A 65 8.49 -0.90 16.44
C GLU A 65 8.90 -1.99 15.45
N MET A 66 9.46 -1.61 14.30
CA MET A 66 9.93 -2.55 13.27
C MET A 66 11.17 -3.34 13.69
N THR A 67 11.97 -2.83 14.62
CA THR A 67 13.22 -3.48 15.10
C THR A 67 13.11 -4.06 16.52
N SER A 68 11.99 -3.84 17.20
CA SER A 68 11.72 -4.40 18.52
C SER A 68 11.64 -5.93 18.52
N SER A 69 11.78 -6.54 19.71
CA SER A 69 11.59 -7.98 19.90
C SER A 69 10.19 -8.47 19.55
N LYS A 70 9.17 -7.59 19.53
CA LYS A 70 7.80 -7.91 19.10
C LYS A 70 7.71 -8.17 17.59
N ASN A 71 8.71 -7.72 16.83
CA ASN A 71 8.80 -7.88 15.38
C ASN A 71 9.81 -8.94 14.93
N SER A 72 10.16 -9.88 15.80
CA SER A 72 11.26 -10.83 15.59
C SER A 72 11.10 -11.78 14.39
N ASN A 73 9.87 -11.94 13.86
CA ASN A 73 9.61 -12.79 12.70
C ASN A 73 9.81 -12.05 11.36
N VAL A 74 10.08 -10.74 11.40
CA VAL A 74 10.40 -9.93 10.23
C VAL A 74 11.86 -9.53 10.28
N LYS A 75 12.58 -9.76 9.18
CA LYS A 75 13.99 -9.35 9.05
C LYS A 75 14.10 -8.22 8.04
N CYS A 76 14.46 -7.03 8.49
CA CYS A 76 14.51 -5.83 7.67
C CYS A 76 15.94 -5.33 7.45
N GLU A 77 16.23 -4.93 6.21
CA GLU A 77 17.36 -4.07 5.85
C GLU A 77 16.82 -2.66 5.60
N PHE A 78 17.43 -1.65 6.23
CA PHE A 78 17.02 -0.25 6.12
C PHE A 78 18.03 0.53 5.26
N SER A 79 17.57 1.57 4.54
CA SER A 79 18.47 2.58 3.98
C SER A 79 19.24 3.29 5.09
N SER A 80 20.33 3.96 4.74
CA SER A 80 21.14 4.74 5.70
C SER A 80 20.33 5.82 6.41
N THR A 81 19.35 6.42 5.72
CA THR A 81 18.44 7.45 6.26
C THR A 81 17.27 6.86 7.06
N LYS A 82 17.04 5.55 6.92
CA LYS A 82 15.95 4.75 7.52
C LYS A 82 14.55 5.15 7.08
N TYR A 83 14.39 5.84 5.95
CA TYR A 83 13.08 6.02 5.35
C TYR A 83 12.66 4.75 4.61
N MET A 84 13.55 4.17 3.81
CA MET A 84 13.25 2.98 3.01
C MET A 84 13.71 1.70 3.69
N TRP A 85 13.01 0.61 3.41
CA TRP A 85 13.34 -0.69 3.96
C TRP A 85 12.93 -1.85 3.06
N SER A 86 13.62 -2.97 3.24
CA SER A 86 13.33 -4.25 2.60
C SER A 86 13.24 -5.32 3.67
N CYS A 87 12.03 -5.82 3.90
CA CYS A 87 11.75 -6.80 4.93
C CYS A 87 11.43 -8.17 4.32
N LYS A 88 11.94 -9.22 4.96
CA LYS A 88 11.52 -10.59 4.73
C LYS A 88 10.59 -11.03 5.85
N TYR A 89 9.40 -11.51 5.49
CA TYR A 89 8.46 -12.14 6.39
C TYR A 89 8.00 -13.47 5.77
N ASN A 90 8.36 -14.60 6.38
CA ASN A 90 8.13 -15.94 5.80
C ASN A 90 8.66 -16.04 4.35
N ASN A 91 7.82 -16.45 3.39
CA ASN A 91 8.13 -16.53 1.95
C ASN A 91 7.77 -15.23 1.20
N MET A 92 7.77 -14.08 1.89
CA MET A 92 7.43 -12.78 1.33
C MET A 92 8.56 -11.76 1.48
N ARG A 93 8.83 -11.03 0.40
CA ARG A 93 9.62 -9.81 0.36
C ARG A 93 8.70 -8.60 0.31
N VAL A 94 8.82 -7.72 1.28
CA VAL A 94 8.07 -6.46 1.35
C VAL A 94 9.05 -5.30 1.28
N ILE A 95 8.79 -4.33 0.40
CA ILE A 95 9.60 -3.13 0.26
C ILE A 95 8.75 -1.91 0.59
N GLY A 96 9.20 -1.11 1.55
CA GLY A 96 8.62 0.18 1.89
C GLY A 96 9.48 1.31 1.34
N LEU A 97 8.87 2.17 0.54
CA LEU A 97 9.49 3.37 -0.04
C LEU A 97 8.69 4.61 0.37
N ASN A 98 9.31 5.79 0.28
CA ASN A 98 8.71 7.07 0.70
C ASN A 98 8.88 8.15 -0.36
N PRO A 99 8.48 7.90 -1.62
CA PRO A 99 8.51 8.94 -2.63
C PRO A 99 7.55 10.07 -2.24
N GLY A 100 7.94 11.32 -2.46
CA GLY A 100 7.11 12.48 -2.13
C GLY A 100 7.25 12.96 -0.68
N ILE A 101 7.91 12.21 0.20
CA ILE A 101 8.21 12.65 1.57
C ILE A 101 9.44 13.55 1.56
N GLU A 102 9.30 14.75 2.14
CA GLU A 102 10.40 15.69 2.28
C GLU A 102 11.50 15.13 3.18
N ASN A 103 12.77 15.42 2.87
CA ASN A 103 13.95 14.94 3.59
C ASN A 103 14.12 13.41 3.61
N ALA A 104 13.30 12.67 2.86
CA ALA A 104 13.51 11.27 2.57
C ALA A 104 14.53 11.06 1.45
N ASP A 105 14.86 9.80 1.16
CA ASP A 105 15.83 9.43 0.13
C ASP A 105 15.42 9.97 -1.26
N SER A 106 16.41 10.37 -2.07
CA SER A 106 16.13 10.89 -3.41
C SER A 106 15.46 9.84 -4.29
N ARG A 107 14.66 10.26 -5.28
CA ARG A 107 14.02 9.33 -6.24
C ARG A 107 15.02 8.33 -6.85
N LYS A 108 16.23 8.79 -7.19
CA LYS A 108 17.28 7.94 -7.76
C LYS A 108 17.69 6.85 -6.78
N ASP A 109 17.88 7.22 -5.51
CA ASP A 109 18.27 6.27 -4.46
C ASP A 109 17.13 5.30 -4.13
N GLN A 110 15.87 5.77 -4.14
CA GLN A 110 14.72 4.89 -3.95
C GLN A 110 14.58 3.86 -5.08
N LEU A 111 14.77 4.28 -6.33
CA LEU A 111 14.74 3.36 -7.46
C LEU A 111 15.90 2.36 -7.41
N ALA A 112 17.11 2.80 -7.03
CA ALA A 112 18.25 1.91 -6.86
C ALA A 112 18.03 0.89 -5.73
N PHE A 113 17.49 1.33 -4.60
CA PHE A 113 17.13 0.47 -3.47
C PHE A 113 16.09 -0.57 -3.87
N LEU A 114 15.01 -0.14 -4.54
CA LEU A 114 13.98 -1.01 -5.10
C LEU A 114 14.58 -2.07 -6.02
N LYS A 115 15.44 -1.65 -6.96
CA LYS A 115 16.07 -2.55 -7.94
C LYS A 115 16.94 -3.62 -7.29
N LYS A 116 17.79 -3.21 -6.37
CA LYS A 116 18.65 -4.12 -5.60
C LYS A 116 17.78 -5.13 -4.84
N HIS A 117 16.85 -4.65 -4.02
CA HIS A 117 16.17 -5.51 -3.05
C HIS A 117 15.03 -6.35 -3.62
N LEU A 118 14.35 -5.89 -4.67
CA LEU A 118 13.29 -6.66 -5.32
C LEU A 118 13.83 -7.59 -6.42
N GLY A 119 14.79 -7.11 -7.21
CA GLY A 119 15.38 -7.86 -8.32
C GLY A 119 16.16 -9.08 -7.86
N GLU A 120 16.79 -9.00 -6.68
CA GLU A 120 17.54 -10.10 -6.07
C GLU A 120 16.68 -11.01 -5.17
N SER A 121 15.42 -10.65 -4.94
CA SER A 121 14.53 -11.40 -4.06
C SER A 121 14.13 -12.76 -4.65
N LYS A 122 14.28 -13.78 -3.81
CA LYS A 122 13.93 -15.19 -4.09
C LYS A 122 12.62 -15.62 -3.42
N GLU A 123 11.96 -14.69 -2.74
CA GLU A 123 10.67 -14.95 -2.09
C GLU A 123 9.56 -15.08 -3.13
N ASP A 124 8.62 -16.00 -2.90
CA ASP A 124 7.47 -16.24 -3.79
C ASP A 124 6.57 -15.00 -3.85
N TRP A 125 6.30 -14.41 -2.69
CA TRP A 125 5.48 -13.21 -2.60
C TRP A 125 6.37 -11.97 -2.56
N LYS A 126 6.02 -11.00 -3.39
CA LYS A 126 6.73 -9.73 -3.51
C LYS A 126 5.73 -8.61 -3.39
N ILE A 127 6.04 -7.65 -2.53
CA ILE A 127 5.21 -6.48 -2.28
C ILE A 127 6.05 -5.22 -2.42
N CYS A 128 5.55 -4.30 -3.23
CA CYS A 128 5.97 -2.92 -3.24
C CYS A 128 4.95 -2.07 -2.50
N SER A 129 5.41 -1.17 -1.65
CA SER A 129 4.53 -0.33 -0.85
C SER A 129 5.08 1.06 -0.64
N TRP A 130 4.20 2.04 -0.71
CA TRP A 130 4.49 3.45 -0.47
C TRP A 130 3.20 4.19 -0.10
N HIS A 131 3.31 5.39 0.45
CA HIS A 131 2.15 6.16 0.88
C HIS A 131 1.41 6.81 -0.30
N PHE A 132 2.12 7.59 -1.12
CA PHE A 132 1.56 8.35 -2.24
C PHE A 132 1.17 7.51 -3.46
N TYR A 133 0.80 8.16 -4.57
CA TYR A 133 0.50 7.50 -5.83
C TYR A 133 0.96 8.35 -7.01
N ASP A 134 0.96 7.75 -8.20
CA ASP A 134 1.08 8.53 -9.45
C ASP A 134 -0.32 8.95 -9.91
N MET A 135 -0.43 10.05 -10.67
CA MET A 135 -1.70 10.63 -11.14
C MET A 135 -2.67 9.60 -11.74
N GLY A 136 -2.15 8.54 -12.36
CA GLY A 136 -2.96 7.47 -12.92
C GLY A 136 -3.71 6.60 -11.90
N TYR A 137 -3.34 6.64 -10.62
CA TYR A 137 -3.66 5.59 -9.63
C TYR A 137 -4.31 6.11 -8.36
N HIS A 138 -5.16 7.14 -8.49
CA HIS A 138 -6.09 7.61 -7.47
C HIS A 138 -7.49 7.80 -8.07
N THR A 139 -8.50 7.96 -7.21
CA THR A 139 -9.88 8.18 -7.66
C THR A 139 -10.58 9.33 -6.94
N GLY A 140 -9.99 9.91 -5.90
CA GLY A 140 -10.58 10.94 -5.05
C GLY A 140 -9.77 12.24 -4.92
N LYS A 141 -10.34 13.16 -4.12
CA LYS A 141 -10.01 14.55 -3.68
C LYS A 141 -9.01 15.45 -4.44
N TYR A 142 -7.98 14.93 -5.09
CA TYR A 142 -6.92 15.73 -5.71
C TYR A 142 -7.02 15.63 -7.24
N SER A 143 -7.67 16.59 -7.91
CA SER A 143 -7.70 16.66 -9.39
C SER A 143 -6.45 17.31 -9.98
N ASP A 144 -6.30 17.20 -11.32
CA ASP A 144 -5.09 17.38 -12.15
C ASP A 144 -4.14 18.57 -11.93
N GLU A 145 -4.48 19.53 -11.07
CA GLU A 145 -3.74 20.78 -10.91
C GLU A 145 -2.69 20.76 -9.78
N GLU A 146 -2.73 19.78 -8.86
CA GLU A 146 -1.87 19.81 -7.65
C GLU A 146 -0.82 18.68 -7.56
N ASN A 147 -1.01 17.52 -8.19
CA ASN A 147 -0.14 16.36 -7.94
C ASN A 147 0.12 15.53 -9.21
N GLY A 148 1.24 15.79 -9.91
CA GLY A 148 1.72 14.94 -11.00
C GLY A 148 2.08 13.51 -10.55
N ASN A 149 2.95 12.82 -11.30
CA ASN A 149 3.47 11.52 -10.87
C ASN A 149 4.37 11.70 -9.63
N ILE A 150 3.86 11.55 -8.40
CA ILE A 150 4.67 11.73 -7.17
C ILE A 150 5.70 10.61 -7.01
N VAL A 151 5.30 9.38 -7.33
CA VAL A 151 6.11 8.16 -7.16
C VAL A 151 7.14 8.07 -8.27
N SER A 152 6.68 8.02 -9.52
CA SER A 152 7.55 7.80 -10.67
C SER A 152 8.17 9.08 -11.22
N ARG A 153 7.54 10.24 -11.00
CA ARG A 153 7.85 11.51 -11.69
C ARG A 153 7.93 11.28 -13.22
N ASP A 154 8.83 11.98 -13.91
CA ASP A 154 8.99 11.87 -15.37
C ASP A 154 9.95 10.74 -15.81
N GLY A 155 10.42 9.92 -14.87
CA GLY A 155 11.44 8.90 -15.16
C GLY A 155 10.90 7.48 -15.38
N GLU A 156 11.74 6.50 -15.08
CA GLU A 156 11.35 5.09 -15.04
C GLU A 156 10.24 4.84 -14.01
N SER A 157 9.21 4.07 -14.41
CA SER A 157 8.06 3.80 -13.54
C SER A 157 8.41 2.80 -12.45
N PHE A 158 8.20 3.19 -11.19
CA PHE A 158 8.35 2.31 -10.04
C PHE A 158 7.31 1.18 -10.08
N TYR A 159 6.09 1.50 -10.51
CA TYR A 159 5.02 0.53 -10.72
C TYR A 159 5.41 -0.52 -11.77
N ASP A 160 5.96 -0.09 -12.90
CA ASP A 160 6.38 -1.05 -13.94
C ASP A 160 7.56 -1.91 -13.50
N TYR A 161 8.50 -1.37 -12.73
CA TYR A 161 9.57 -2.19 -12.18
C TYR A 161 9.02 -3.26 -11.21
N CYS A 162 8.09 -2.89 -10.33
CA CYS A 162 7.40 -3.84 -9.45
C CYS A 162 6.63 -4.91 -10.25
N ARG A 163 5.92 -4.49 -11.31
CA ARG A 163 5.22 -5.38 -12.25
C ARG A 163 6.16 -6.38 -12.91
N GLU A 164 7.32 -5.95 -13.39
CA GLU A 164 8.31 -6.84 -14.02
C GLU A 164 8.80 -7.94 -13.07
N GLN A 165 8.81 -7.67 -11.76
CA GLN A 165 9.13 -8.66 -10.74
C GLN A 165 7.92 -9.48 -10.26
N GLY A 166 6.72 -9.22 -10.78
CA GLY A 166 5.47 -9.85 -10.34
C GLY A 166 5.14 -9.50 -8.88
N ALA A 167 5.48 -8.28 -8.45
CA ALA A 167 5.18 -7.78 -7.11
C ALA A 167 3.79 -7.16 -7.07
N ILE A 168 3.03 -7.41 -6.01
CA ILE A 168 1.78 -6.71 -5.72
C ILE A 168 2.13 -5.31 -5.23
N ILE A 169 1.39 -4.30 -5.68
CA ILE A 169 1.65 -2.91 -5.32
C ILE A 169 0.55 -2.43 -4.38
N PHE A 170 0.95 -1.77 -3.29
CA PHE A 170 0.05 -1.12 -2.35
C PHE A 170 0.38 0.37 -2.20
N SER A 171 -0.65 1.21 -2.30
CA SER A 171 -0.59 2.66 -2.07
C SER A 171 -1.71 3.13 -1.15
N ALA A 172 -1.62 4.36 -0.64
CA ALA A 172 -2.62 4.98 0.25
C ALA A 172 -2.82 6.47 -0.11
N HIS A 173 -2.80 7.38 0.88
CA HIS A 173 -2.99 8.83 0.76
C HIS A 173 -4.38 9.28 0.30
N ASP A 174 -4.88 8.78 -0.83
CA ASP A 174 -6.23 9.06 -1.29
C ASP A 174 -7.19 8.19 -0.48
N HIS A 175 -8.08 8.83 0.29
CA HIS A 175 -8.97 8.17 1.25
C HIS A 175 -10.15 7.47 0.58
N VAL A 176 -9.82 6.58 -0.33
CA VAL A 176 -10.68 5.69 -1.10
C VAL A 176 -10.03 4.30 -1.11
N TYR A 177 -10.79 3.30 -1.53
CA TYR A 177 -10.22 2.02 -1.92
C TYR A 177 -10.39 1.85 -3.42
N ALA A 178 -9.32 1.50 -4.12
CA ALA A 178 -9.37 1.18 -5.54
C ALA A 178 -8.38 0.06 -5.87
N ARG A 179 -8.82 -0.90 -6.66
CA ARG A 179 -8.01 -2.01 -7.15
C ARG A 179 -8.04 -2.02 -8.66
N THR A 180 -6.86 -2.11 -9.26
CA THR A 180 -6.75 -2.20 -10.71
C THR A 180 -7.15 -3.59 -11.20
N HIS A 181 -7.46 -3.69 -12.49
CA HIS A 181 -7.26 -4.90 -13.27
C HIS A 181 -5.80 -5.36 -13.15
N VAL A 182 -5.50 -6.59 -13.57
CA VAL A 182 -4.11 -7.00 -13.80
C VAL A 182 -3.56 -6.10 -14.91
N MET A 183 -2.49 -5.38 -14.62
CA MET A 183 -1.84 -4.44 -15.53
C MET A 183 -0.62 -5.08 -16.16
N SER A 184 -0.51 -4.98 -17.48
CA SER A 184 0.70 -5.34 -18.25
C SER A 184 1.65 -4.15 -18.46
N ASN A 185 1.17 -2.92 -18.26
CA ASN A 185 1.98 -1.71 -18.25
C ASN A 185 1.30 -0.61 -17.41
N PHE A 186 1.95 -0.13 -16.36
CA PHE A 186 1.42 0.93 -15.50
C PHE A 186 1.65 2.33 -16.11
N LYS A 187 2.79 2.61 -16.73
CA LYS A 187 3.07 3.92 -17.33
C LYS A 187 2.06 4.29 -18.43
N SER A 188 1.67 3.33 -19.26
CA SER A 188 0.70 3.47 -20.34
C SER A 188 -0.71 2.99 -19.95
N ARG A 189 -0.92 2.55 -18.71
CA ARG A 189 -2.21 2.06 -18.17
C ARG A 189 -2.84 0.95 -19.02
N ILE A 190 -2.05 -0.02 -19.46
CA ILE A 190 -2.50 -1.15 -20.28
C ILE A 190 -2.90 -2.32 -19.38
N ILE A 191 -4.17 -2.71 -19.47
CA ILE A 191 -4.70 -3.92 -18.83
C ILE A 191 -4.10 -5.15 -19.52
N ASP A 192 -3.71 -6.15 -18.74
CA ASP A 192 -3.23 -7.43 -19.25
C ASP A 192 -4.31 -8.12 -20.09
N GLU A 193 -3.95 -8.64 -21.26
CA GLU A 193 -4.92 -9.25 -22.20
C GLU A 193 -5.74 -10.37 -21.53
N LYS A 194 -5.15 -11.10 -20.58
CA LYS A 194 -5.82 -12.18 -19.87
C LYS A 194 -6.88 -11.70 -18.87
N ASP A 195 -6.85 -10.42 -18.48
CA ASP A 195 -7.74 -9.86 -17.45
C ASP A 195 -8.83 -8.93 -18.03
N LYS A 196 -8.77 -8.58 -19.32
CA LYS A 196 -9.72 -7.65 -19.98
C LYS A 196 -11.20 -8.02 -19.81
N ASN A 197 -11.51 -9.31 -19.69
CA ASN A 197 -12.88 -9.82 -19.54
C ASN A 197 -13.09 -10.50 -18.16
N SER A 198 -12.21 -10.23 -17.20
CA SER A 198 -12.28 -10.80 -15.85
C SER A 198 -13.42 -10.17 -15.05
N ASP A 199 -14.04 -10.96 -14.18
CA ASP A 199 -14.97 -10.44 -13.16
C ASP A 199 -14.24 -9.90 -11.92
N GLY A 200 -12.91 -9.91 -11.95
CA GLY A 200 -12.04 -9.39 -10.91
C GLY A 200 -11.88 -10.31 -9.70
N LYS A 201 -12.50 -11.49 -9.68
CA LYS A 201 -12.41 -12.45 -8.55
C LYS A 201 -11.21 -13.37 -8.64
N ASN A 202 -10.64 -13.58 -9.83
CA ASN A 202 -9.43 -14.38 -10.03
C ASN A 202 -8.38 -13.49 -10.70
N VAL A 203 -7.40 -13.08 -9.93
CA VAL A 203 -6.31 -12.21 -10.36
C VAL A 203 -5.09 -13.08 -10.67
N GLU A 204 -4.62 -13.07 -11.91
CA GLU A 204 -3.43 -13.82 -12.32
C GLU A 204 -2.18 -12.91 -12.38
N ILE A 205 -1.32 -13.00 -11.37
CA ILE A 205 -0.05 -12.27 -11.35
C ILE A 205 1.10 -13.13 -11.86
N ARG A 206 2.08 -12.49 -12.49
CA ARG A 206 3.32 -13.10 -12.98
C ARG A 206 4.35 -12.01 -13.20
N LYS A 207 5.61 -12.38 -13.47
CA LYS A 207 6.57 -11.39 -13.99
C LYS A 207 6.00 -10.71 -15.24
N GLY A 208 5.90 -9.38 -15.17
CA GLY A 208 5.35 -8.55 -16.24
C GLY A 208 3.84 -8.27 -16.15
N ALA A 209 3.11 -8.84 -15.19
CA ALA A 209 1.69 -8.54 -14.99
C ALA A 209 1.28 -8.62 -13.50
N THR A 210 0.73 -7.54 -12.94
CA THR A 210 0.35 -7.46 -11.52
C THR A 210 -0.76 -6.44 -11.29
N ILE A 211 -1.23 -6.29 -10.05
CA ILE A 211 -2.23 -5.31 -9.64
C ILE A 211 -1.63 -4.22 -8.75
N ASN A 212 -2.27 -3.05 -8.74
CA ASN A 212 -2.14 -2.06 -7.68
C ASN A 212 -3.41 -2.04 -6.83
N ILE A 213 -3.23 -1.89 -5.51
CA ILE A 213 -4.29 -1.71 -4.54
C ILE A 213 -4.02 -0.40 -3.79
N LEU A 214 -4.84 0.60 -4.08
CA LEU A 214 -4.96 1.83 -3.32
C LEU A 214 -5.91 1.59 -2.14
N ASN A 215 -5.46 1.82 -0.91
CA ASN A 215 -6.28 1.66 0.28
C ASN A 215 -6.00 2.76 1.31
N GLY A 216 -6.74 3.86 1.23
CA GLY A 216 -6.67 4.98 2.18
C GLY A 216 -7.88 5.11 3.11
N VAL A 217 -8.79 4.14 3.18
CA VAL A 217 -10.03 4.24 4.00
C VAL A 217 -9.86 3.77 5.44
N GLY A 218 -8.67 3.98 6.02
CA GLY A 218 -8.26 3.41 7.31
C GLY A 218 -8.99 3.98 8.53
N GLY A 219 -9.46 5.24 8.50
CA GLY A 219 -10.19 5.81 9.64
C GLY A 219 -10.38 7.32 9.70
N TRP A 220 -9.64 8.13 8.92
CA TRP A 220 -9.74 9.59 8.99
C TRP A 220 -11.02 10.12 8.32
N GLU A 221 -11.08 10.01 7.00
CA GLU A 221 -12.22 10.38 6.18
C GLU A 221 -12.37 9.34 5.06
N VAL A 222 -13.53 9.29 4.40
CA VAL A 222 -13.66 8.63 3.09
C VAL A 222 -13.99 9.73 2.08
N TYR A 223 -13.21 9.83 1.00
CA TYR A 223 -13.37 10.86 -0.02
C TYR A 223 -14.40 10.47 -1.07
N ASP A 224 -14.95 11.49 -1.74
CA ASP A 224 -15.72 11.33 -2.98
C ASP A 224 -14.80 11.00 -4.16
N GLU A 225 -15.35 10.32 -5.17
CA GLU A 225 -14.64 10.14 -6.44
C GLU A 225 -14.77 11.38 -7.31
N GLN A 226 -13.66 11.81 -7.91
CA GLN A 226 -13.64 13.02 -8.74
C GLN A 226 -12.54 12.95 -9.81
N GLY A 227 -12.62 13.89 -10.77
CA GLY A 227 -11.68 13.96 -11.89
C GLY A 227 -11.89 12.88 -12.95
N GLU A 228 -10.99 12.87 -13.93
CA GLU A 228 -10.97 11.87 -15.00
C GLU A 228 -10.49 10.50 -14.49
N GLN A 229 -9.64 10.53 -13.47
CA GLN A 229 -8.96 9.39 -12.87
C GLN A 229 -9.95 8.39 -12.27
N ALA A 230 -11.03 8.90 -11.67
CA ALA A 230 -12.17 8.09 -11.24
C ALA A 230 -12.80 7.28 -12.39
N LYS A 231 -12.67 7.71 -13.64
CA LYS A 231 -13.28 7.06 -14.82
C LYS A 231 -12.28 6.19 -15.59
N TYR A 232 -11.03 6.08 -15.15
CA TYR A 232 -10.03 5.30 -15.87
C TYR A 232 -10.41 3.82 -15.94
N PRO A 233 -10.30 3.19 -17.12
CA PRO A 233 -10.81 1.85 -17.37
C PRO A 233 -10.01 0.75 -16.66
N HIS A 234 -8.81 1.06 -16.17
CA HIS A 234 -7.99 0.09 -15.47
C HIS A 234 -8.48 -0.21 -14.06
N TRP A 235 -9.44 0.52 -13.51
CA TRP A 235 -10.03 0.22 -12.22
C TRP A 235 -10.99 -0.97 -12.30
N GLN A 236 -10.67 -2.07 -11.62
CA GLN A 236 -11.52 -3.25 -11.52
C GLN A 236 -12.58 -3.09 -10.42
N LYS A 237 -12.21 -2.46 -9.30
CA LYS A 237 -13.11 -2.23 -8.16
C LYS A 237 -12.73 -0.93 -7.47
N LYS A 238 -13.73 -0.15 -7.05
CA LYS A 238 -13.55 1.11 -6.33
C LYS A 238 -14.56 1.24 -5.20
N TYR A 239 -14.20 1.99 -4.17
CA TYR A 239 -14.99 2.28 -3.00
C TYR A 239 -14.66 3.69 -2.50
N ALA A 240 -15.69 4.50 -2.37
CA ALA A 240 -15.61 5.90 -1.97
C ALA A 240 -16.81 6.26 -1.11
N ARG A 241 -16.89 7.52 -0.69
CA ARG A 241 -17.91 8.08 0.20
C ARG A 241 -19.34 7.86 -0.30
N GLY A 242 -19.52 7.85 -1.62
CA GLY A 242 -20.82 7.69 -2.28
C GLY A 242 -21.60 9.00 -2.36
N THR A 243 -22.53 9.09 -3.31
CA THR A 243 -23.22 10.35 -3.65
C THR A 243 -24.14 10.85 -2.54
N SER A 244 -24.54 9.98 -1.61
CA SER A 244 -25.38 10.31 -0.45
C SER A 244 -24.62 10.15 0.87
N ALA A 245 -23.28 10.13 0.81
CA ALA A 245 -22.40 9.89 1.95
C ALA A 245 -22.67 8.56 2.69
N GLU A 246 -23.23 7.57 2.00
CA GLU A 246 -23.61 6.28 2.58
C GLU A 246 -22.42 5.48 3.13
N ASN A 247 -21.20 5.82 2.71
CA ASN A 247 -19.96 5.18 3.12
C ASN A 247 -19.06 6.07 4.00
N ALA A 248 -19.49 7.29 4.36
CA ALA A 248 -18.65 8.29 5.03
C ALA A 248 -18.04 7.82 6.37
N LYS A 249 -18.68 6.89 7.08
CA LYS A 249 -18.20 6.30 8.35
C LYS A 249 -17.91 4.80 8.26
N LYS A 250 -17.81 4.27 7.05
CA LYS A 250 -17.58 2.85 6.75
C LYS A 250 -16.13 2.66 6.33
N TYR A 251 -15.25 2.73 7.31
CA TYR A 251 -13.80 2.56 7.19
C TYR A 251 -13.43 1.08 7.07
N GLY A 252 -12.22 0.78 6.62
CA GLY A 252 -11.83 -0.58 6.34
C GLY A 252 -10.36 -0.80 6.04
N GLY A 253 -10.04 -2.05 5.71
CA GLY A 253 -8.70 -2.45 5.31
C GLY A 253 -8.72 -3.72 4.47
N VAL A 254 -7.62 -3.96 3.76
CA VAL A 254 -7.43 -5.15 2.94
C VAL A 254 -6.74 -6.24 3.75
N PHE A 255 -7.36 -7.41 3.80
CA PHE A 255 -6.86 -8.59 4.51
C PHE A 255 -6.57 -9.67 3.49
N CYS A 256 -5.34 -10.18 3.46
CA CYS A 256 -4.91 -11.21 2.52
C CYS A 256 -4.33 -12.41 3.25
N ASP A 257 -4.93 -13.57 3.02
CA ASP A 257 -4.42 -14.87 3.42
C ASP A 257 -3.52 -15.41 2.32
N PHE A 258 -2.22 -15.19 2.45
CA PHE A 258 -1.21 -15.74 1.55
C PHE A 258 -1.00 -17.24 1.82
N ASN A 259 -0.60 -17.96 0.78
CA ASN A 259 -0.47 -19.42 0.80
C ASN A 259 -1.82 -20.13 1.10
N TYR A 260 -2.91 -19.58 0.56
CA TYR A 260 -4.29 -19.94 0.87
C TYR A 260 -4.56 -21.42 0.61
N GLY A 261 -5.13 -22.11 1.61
CA GLY A 261 -5.42 -23.54 1.52
C GLY A 261 -4.16 -24.41 1.38
N GLY A 262 -3.00 -23.92 1.80
CA GLY A 262 -1.71 -24.61 1.67
C GLY A 262 -1.04 -24.47 0.30
N ASN A 263 -1.63 -23.74 -0.64
CA ASN A 263 -1.04 -23.49 -1.96
C ASN A 263 -0.15 -22.24 -1.91
N SER A 264 1.18 -22.41 -2.01
CA SER A 264 2.15 -21.31 -1.93
C SER A 264 2.03 -20.24 -3.01
N LYS A 265 1.32 -20.54 -4.10
CA LYS A 265 1.07 -19.62 -5.22
C LYS A 265 -0.33 -19.02 -5.22
N LYS A 266 -1.10 -19.21 -4.15
CA LYS A 266 -2.46 -18.68 -4.02
C LYS A 266 -2.60 -17.78 -2.80
N ALA A 267 -3.30 -16.67 -2.96
CA ALA A 267 -3.77 -15.85 -1.84
C ALA A 267 -5.27 -15.59 -1.97
N TYR A 268 -5.95 -15.38 -0.85
CA TYR A 268 -7.32 -14.87 -0.82
C TYR A 268 -7.33 -13.52 -0.11
N CYS A 269 -7.85 -12.49 -0.77
CA CYS A 269 -7.90 -11.14 -0.25
C CYS A 269 -9.34 -10.65 -0.12
N GLN A 270 -9.60 -9.84 0.91
CA GLN A 270 -10.88 -9.18 1.14
C GLN A 270 -10.67 -7.73 1.55
N MET A 271 -11.48 -6.83 1.00
CA MET A 271 -11.67 -5.49 1.54
C MET A 271 -12.80 -5.54 2.57
N LEU A 272 -12.45 -5.44 3.85
CA LEU A 272 -13.40 -5.50 4.97
C LEU A 272 -13.71 -4.10 5.48
N ARG A 273 -14.95 -3.85 5.89
CA ARG A 273 -15.41 -2.56 6.41
C ARG A 273 -16.14 -2.70 7.73
N ILE A 274 -15.95 -1.71 8.60
CA ILE A 274 -16.78 -1.51 9.79
C ILE A 274 -18.05 -0.73 9.45
N ASN A 275 -19.01 -0.73 10.38
CA ASN A 275 -20.25 0.06 10.30
C ASN A 275 -21.08 -0.19 9.01
N SER A 276 -20.99 -1.40 8.45
CA SER A 276 -21.66 -1.81 7.22
C SER A 276 -22.44 -3.11 7.44
N GLU A 277 -23.63 -3.21 6.85
CA GLU A 277 -24.44 -4.44 6.88
C GLU A 277 -23.70 -5.64 6.26
N SER A 278 -23.11 -5.43 5.08
CA SER A 278 -22.11 -6.35 4.52
C SER A 278 -20.71 -5.91 4.90
N LYS A 279 -20.04 -6.74 5.70
CA LYS A 279 -18.64 -6.53 6.11
C LYS A 279 -17.68 -6.61 4.93
N VAL A 280 -17.92 -7.50 3.97
CA VAL A 280 -17.07 -7.68 2.79
C VAL A 280 -17.55 -6.74 1.69
N PHE A 281 -16.63 -5.92 1.16
CA PHE A 281 -16.89 -5.06 0.00
C PHE A 281 -16.35 -5.64 -1.31
N ASP A 282 -15.10 -6.11 -1.25
CA ASP A 282 -14.43 -6.77 -2.35
C ASP A 282 -13.79 -8.07 -1.84
N SER A 283 -13.71 -9.07 -2.71
CA SER A 283 -13.01 -10.31 -2.42
C SER A 283 -12.50 -10.94 -3.70
N PHE A 284 -11.26 -11.40 -3.69
CA PHE A 284 -10.60 -11.96 -4.87
C PHE A 284 -9.49 -12.93 -4.46
N TYR A 285 -9.24 -13.90 -5.33
CA TYR A 285 -8.07 -14.75 -5.28
C TYR A 285 -6.95 -14.11 -6.10
N ILE A 286 -5.72 -14.23 -5.61
CA ILE A 286 -4.52 -13.97 -6.39
C ILE A 286 -3.86 -15.32 -6.65
N ASN A 287 -3.68 -15.66 -7.92
CA ASN A 287 -2.94 -16.83 -8.36
C ASN A 287 -1.64 -16.37 -9.02
N ARG A 288 -0.52 -16.91 -8.56
CA ARG A 288 0.81 -16.61 -9.09
C ARG A 288 1.19 -17.64 -10.15
N ASN A 289 1.42 -17.18 -11.38
CA ASN A 289 1.59 -18.00 -12.58
C ASN A 289 2.99 -17.89 -13.22
N ASP A 290 4.03 -17.64 -12.41
CA ASP A 290 5.45 -17.71 -12.82
C ASP A 290 6.16 -18.99 -12.33
#